data_AF-R6H401-F1
#
_entry.id   AF-R6H401-F1
#
_cell.length_a   1.000
_cell.length_b   1.000
_cell.length_c   1.000
_cell.angle_alpha   90.00
_cell.angle_beta   90.00
_cell.angle_gamma   90.00
#
_symmetry.space_group_name_H-M   'P 1'
#
loop_
_entity.id
_entity.type
_entity.pdbx_description
1 polymer ?
#
loop_
_entity_poly.entity_id
_entity_poly.type
_entity_poly.pdbx_seq_one_letter_code
_entity_poly.pdbx_strand_id
1 'polypeptide(L)'
;MKKKSAIIIAIILMSIGFASISTTLIINGNAKVSENNEDFSVIFTAANIDGKDVYSTAVDDTKKTITFETSELKTLNQTSILTYEVTNNSSQYDAEVNVTCVPKEGTTSKYTSIKNKLENDATVVKAKSSINGTLTVTLNKTATEEVSEEYTCKLEFNAVERNELGKRENVFASDSWSTIAANVKNGNTSKYDVGDTKAVDLGSLGVHTVRIANMSTCTNGEKSETACGFVVEFADVITKHNMNSTATNVGGWPASEARTYVNSIILNALPSDLQNAIADTNVISGHGSTAGETNFTSIDKLYLLSSEEIYGDFNNSSYVEFDTAAGTSKQLDYYKNLGVTTTNYLLAAKSNFNWWLRSAYSIYNHAFLLVHSVGYWTGISADGENGISPAFRIA
;
A
#
# COMPACT_ATOMS: atom_id res chain seq x y z
N MET A 1 93.65 -64.73 7.80
CA MET A 1 92.73 -65.66 8.53
C MET A 1 91.53 -64.88 9.06
N LYS A 2 90.31 -65.40 8.83
CA LYS A 2 89.00 -65.15 9.48
C LYS A 2 88.46 -63.70 9.50
N LYS A 3 87.51 -63.39 8.60
CA LYS A 3 86.03 -63.39 8.79
C LYS A 3 85.49 -62.23 9.65
N LYS A 4 84.75 -61.32 9.03
CA LYS A 4 83.49 -60.78 9.56
C LYS A 4 82.49 -60.64 8.40
N SER A 5 81.43 -61.44 8.45
CA SER A 5 80.30 -61.39 7.54
C SER A 5 79.47 -60.14 7.80
N ALA A 6 79.11 -59.41 6.75
CA ALA A 6 78.06 -58.41 6.75
C ALA A 6 76.82 -58.98 6.05
N ILE A 7 75.66 -58.87 6.70
CA ILE A 7 74.33 -59.10 6.12
C ILE A 7 73.61 -57.76 6.15
N ILE A 8 73.21 -57.24 4.99
CA ILE A 8 72.17 -56.22 4.77
C ILE A 8 71.57 -56.53 3.39
N ILE A 9 70.52 -57.34 3.28
CA ILE A 9 69.10 -56.96 3.13
C ILE A 9 68.89 -55.81 2.13
N ALA A 10 68.54 -56.14 0.89
CA ALA A 10 67.94 -55.22 -0.08
C ALA A 10 66.43 -55.49 -0.16
N ILE A 11 65.64 -54.54 0.33
CA ILE A 11 64.17 -54.54 0.27
C ILE A 11 63.77 -54.03 -1.12
N ILE A 12 63.03 -54.84 -1.87
CA ILE A 12 62.41 -54.44 -3.14
C ILE A 12 61.18 -53.59 -2.83
N LEU A 13 61.29 -52.29 -3.10
CA LEU A 13 60.21 -51.31 -3.10
C LEU A 13 59.30 -51.55 -4.31
N MET A 14 58.11 -52.10 -4.10
CA MET A 14 57.00 -52.00 -5.05
C MET A 14 56.32 -50.64 -4.86
N SER A 15 56.71 -49.67 -5.67
CA SER A 15 56.08 -48.36 -5.80
C SER A 15 54.78 -48.49 -6.60
N ILE A 16 53.62 -48.42 -5.94
CA ILE A 16 52.33 -48.17 -6.59
C ILE A 16 52.14 -46.65 -6.57
N GLY A 17 52.36 -46.01 -7.72
CA GLY A 17 52.06 -44.59 -7.90
C GLY A 17 50.55 -44.39 -8.05
N PHE A 18 49.92 -43.74 -7.08
CA PHE A 18 48.60 -43.15 -7.27
C PHE A 18 48.76 -41.87 -8.08
N ALA A 19 48.32 -41.88 -9.34
CA ALA A 19 48.13 -40.65 -10.12
C ALA A 19 46.81 -40.01 -9.68
N SER A 20 46.86 -38.85 -8.99
CA SER A 20 45.65 -38.06 -8.76
C SER A 20 45.27 -37.36 -10.06
N ILE A 21 44.17 -37.79 -10.68
CA ILE A 21 43.63 -37.13 -11.87
C ILE A 21 42.77 -35.97 -11.37
N SER A 22 43.25 -34.73 -11.48
CA SER A 22 42.41 -33.55 -11.25
C SER A 22 41.69 -33.19 -12.55
N THR A 23 40.38 -33.41 -12.61
CA THR A 23 39.55 -32.91 -13.72
C THR A 23 38.96 -31.56 -13.34
N THR A 24 39.33 -30.51 -14.07
CA THR A 24 38.74 -29.18 -13.89
C THR A 24 37.43 -29.11 -14.68
N LEU A 25 36.31 -28.95 -13.99
CA LEU A 25 35.02 -28.64 -14.62
C LEU A 25 34.89 -27.12 -14.76
N ILE A 26 34.88 -26.63 -16.00
CA ILE A 26 34.64 -25.22 -16.31
C ILE A 26 33.16 -25.06 -16.66
N ILE A 27 32.40 -24.38 -15.79
CA ILE A 27 31.00 -24.02 -16.05
C ILE A 27 30.99 -22.56 -16.51
N ASN A 28 30.81 -22.36 -17.81
CA ASN A 28 30.60 -21.02 -18.39
C ASN A 28 29.09 -20.73 -18.39
N GLY A 29 28.68 -19.68 -17.68
CA GLY A 29 27.30 -19.21 -17.64
C GLY A 29 27.23 -17.69 -17.69
N ASN A 30 26.15 -17.17 -18.25
CA ASN A 30 25.88 -15.74 -18.27
C ASN A 30 24.71 -15.46 -17.33
N ALA A 31 24.89 -14.58 -16.36
CA ALA A 31 23.77 -14.01 -15.61
C ALA A 31 23.20 -12.83 -16.43
N LYS A 32 21.90 -12.88 -16.74
CA LYS A 32 21.19 -11.70 -17.24
C LYS A 32 20.70 -10.92 -16.03
N VAL A 33 21.20 -9.70 -15.88
CA VAL A 33 20.76 -8.75 -14.86
C VAL A 33 20.02 -7.63 -15.58
N SER A 34 18.83 -7.29 -15.09
CA SER A 34 18.01 -6.18 -15.61
C SER A 34 17.59 -5.30 -14.45
N GLU A 35 17.31 -4.03 -14.74
CA GLU A 35 16.69 -3.12 -13.77
C GLU A 35 15.31 -3.65 -13.37
N ASN A 36 14.96 -3.50 -12.08
CA ASN A 36 13.61 -3.78 -11.60
C ASN A 36 12.73 -2.55 -11.88
N ASN A 37 12.29 -2.40 -13.12
CA ASN A 37 11.54 -1.23 -13.59
C ASN A 37 10.03 -1.27 -13.32
N GLU A 38 9.52 -2.28 -12.60
CA GLU A 38 8.07 -2.40 -12.35
C GLU A 38 7.52 -1.25 -11.49
N ASP A 39 8.35 -0.65 -10.64
CA ASP A 39 7.96 0.41 -9.70
C ASP A 39 8.73 1.73 -9.94
N PHE A 40 9.60 1.82 -10.95
CA PHE A 40 10.38 3.04 -11.19
C PHE A 40 9.54 4.10 -11.91
N SER A 41 9.03 5.08 -11.15
CA SER A 41 8.12 6.11 -11.63
C SER A 41 8.50 7.48 -11.08
N VAL A 42 8.94 8.37 -11.97
CA VAL A 42 9.27 9.76 -11.67
C VAL A 42 8.54 10.65 -12.66
N ILE A 43 7.76 11.61 -12.14
CA ILE A 43 6.84 12.42 -12.94
C ILE A 43 6.72 13.85 -12.38
N PHE A 44 6.25 14.77 -13.22
CA PHE A 44 5.73 16.05 -12.76
C PHE A 44 4.36 15.87 -12.09
N THR A 45 4.18 16.50 -10.93
CA THR A 45 2.92 16.44 -10.16
C THR A 45 2.25 17.80 -9.95
N ALA A 46 2.98 18.89 -10.20
CA ALA A 46 2.42 20.24 -10.20
C ALA A 46 3.15 21.13 -11.21
N ALA A 47 2.46 22.11 -11.78
CA ALA A 47 3.04 23.15 -12.63
C ALA A 47 2.21 24.43 -12.51
N ASN A 48 2.87 25.55 -12.15
CA ASN A 48 2.24 26.86 -12.03
C ASN A 48 3.08 27.92 -12.74
N ILE A 49 2.44 28.77 -13.55
CA ILE A 49 3.06 29.91 -14.22
C ILE A 49 2.56 31.19 -13.59
N ASP A 50 3.47 32.00 -13.07
CA ASP A 50 3.18 33.28 -12.41
C ASP A 50 2.08 33.15 -11.33
N GLY A 51 2.12 32.03 -10.60
CA GLY A 51 1.17 31.70 -9.54
C GLY A 51 -0.17 31.12 -9.98
N LYS A 52 -0.35 30.82 -11.28
CA LYS A 52 -1.56 30.17 -11.82
C LYS A 52 -1.28 28.71 -12.16
N ASP A 53 -2.14 27.80 -11.70
CA ASP A 53 -2.06 26.38 -12.04
C ASP A 53 -2.31 26.16 -13.55
N VAL A 54 -1.38 25.45 -14.18
CA VAL A 54 -1.41 25.09 -15.60
C VAL A 54 -1.18 23.59 -15.81
N TYR A 55 -1.18 22.79 -14.74
CA TYR A 55 -0.76 21.39 -14.80
C TYR A 55 -1.54 20.59 -15.84
N SER A 56 -2.87 20.71 -15.86
CA SER A 56 -3.73 19.94 -16.77
C SER A 56 -3.60 20.32 -18.25
N THR A 57 -3.01 21.49 -18.55
CA THR A 57 -2.90 22.00 -19.93
C THR A 57 -1.47 22.00 -20.46
N ALA A 58 -0.48 22.18 -19.57
CA ALA A 58 0.92 22.33 -19.94
C ALA A 58 1.70 21.01 -19.82
N VAL A 59 1.29 20.11 -18.92
CA VAL A 59 1.96 18.82 -18.72
C VAL A 59 1.35 17.76 -19.64
N ASP A 60 2.20 17.01 -20.33
CA ASP A 60 1.78 15.97 -21.26
C ASP A 60 1.21 14.72 -20.54
N ASP A 61 0.58 13.83 -21.30
CA ASP A 61 0.00 12.59 -20.77
C ASP A 61 1.03 11.69 -20.09
N THR A 62 2.30 11.74 -20.52
CA THR A 62 3.39 10.98 -19.90
C THR A 62 3.85 11.59 -18.57
N LYS A 63 3.45 12.83 -18.28
CA LYS A 63 3.86 13.63 -17.13
C LYS A 63 5.36 13.88 -17.05
N LYS A 64 6.05 13.85 -18.19
CA LYS A 64 7.52 14.02 -18.29
C LYS A 64 7.90 15.27 -19.09
N THR A 65 6.93 15.91 -19.73
CA THR A 65 7.15 17.11 -20.53
C THR A 65 6.20 18.21 -20.08
N ILE A 66 6.73 19.40 -19.86
CA ILE A 66 5.93 20.63 -19.67
C ILE A 66 6.16 21.52 -20.89
N THR A 67 5.09 21.92 -21.57
CA THR A 67 5.12 22.86 -22.69
C THR A 67 4.28 24.08 -22.34
N PHE A 68 4.84 25.29 -22.45
CA PHE A 68 4.15 26.50 -22.02
C PHE A 68 4.61 27.78 -22.74
N GLU A 69 3.76 28.80 -22.66
CA GLU A 69 4.06 30.19 -23.03
C GLU A 69 4.09 31.06 -21.77
N THR A 70 4.94 32.09 -21.75
CA THR A 70 5.01 33.03 -20.63
C THR A 70 3.83 34.00 -20.64
N SER A 71 3.60 34.68 -19.51
CA SER A 71 2.83 35.92 -19.53
C SER A 71 3.51 37.00 -20.40
N GLU A 72 2.74 38.02 -20.79
CA GLU A 72 3.24 39.10 -21.65
C GLU A 72 4.36 39.89 -20.93
N LEU A 73 5.59 39.80 -21.45
CA LEU A 73 6.75 40.53 -20.94
C LEU A 73 6.97 41.81 -21.75
N LYS A 74 6.77 42.98 -21.13
CA LYS A 74 6.85 44.30 -21.79
C LYS A 74 8.09 45.10 -21.42
N THR A 75 8.60 44.88 -20.21
CA THR A 75 9.69 45.69 -19.65
C THR A 75 10.99 44.89 -19.61
N LEU A 76 12.11 45.55 -19.92
CA LEU A 76 13.41 44.90 -19.89
C LEU A 76 13.68 44.39 -18.46
N ASN A 77 14.21 43.17 -18.35
CA ASN A 77 14.42 42.42 -17.11
C ASN A 77 13.13 41.96 -16.40
N GLN A 78 11.94 42.13 -17.01
CA GLN A 78 10.73 41.49 -16.50
C GLN A 78 10.88 39.97 -16.59
N THR A 79 10.37 39.29 -15.56
CA THR A 79 10.45 37.84 -15.46
C THR A 79 9.07 37.20 -15.45
N SER A 80 8.98 36.02 -16.03
CA SER A 80 7.89 35.06 -15.79
C SER A 80 8.48 33.82 -15.12
N ILE A 81 7.76 33.27 -14.16
CA ILE A 81 8.23 32.18 -13.29
C ILE A 81 7.32 30.97 -13.46
N LEU A 82 7.91 29.87 -13.92
CA LEU A 82 7.29 28.54 -13.83
C LEU A 82 7.83 27.84 -12.58
N THR A 83 6.94 27.48 -11.66
CA THR A 83 7.23 26.56 -10.55
C THR A 83 6.62 25.20 -10.86
N TYR A 84 7.35 24.12 -10.58
CA TYR A 84 6.87 22.76 -10.81
C TYR A 84 7.31 21.84 -9.67
N GLU A 85 6.65 20.68 -9.54
CA GLU A 85 7.02 19.64 -8.57
C GLU A 85 7.38 18.36 -9.32
N VAL A 86 8.52 17.76 -8.96
CA VAL A 86 8.95 16.43 -9.41
C VAL A 86 8.73 15.45 -8.28
N THR A 87 7.95 14.40 -8.52
CA THR A 87 7.66 13.35 -7.56
C THR A 87 8.26 12.03 -8.01
N ASN A 88 9.01 11.39 -7.11
CA ASN A 88 9.45 10.02 -7.26
C ASN A 88 8.46 9.08 -6.55
N ASN A 89 7.56 8.49 -7.32
CA ASN A 89 6.56 7.54 -6.84
C ASN A 89 7.14 6.14 -6.59
N SER A 90 8.40 5.91 -6.98
CA SER A 90 9.08 4.65 -6.75
C SER A 90 9.19 4.36 -5.27
N SER A 91 9.02 3.09 -4.91
CA SER A 91 9.08 2.59 -3.54
C SER A 91 10.50 2.18 -3.15
N GLN A 92 11.36 1.86 -4.13
CA GLN A 92 12.68 1.28 -3.86
C GLN A 92 13.86 2.13 -4.33
N TYR A 93 13.68 2.96 -5.36
CA TYR A 93 14.78 3.67 -6.00
C TYR A 93 14.68 5.17 -5.77
N ASP A 94 15.79 5.75 -5.28
CA ASP A 94 16.01 7.17 -5.41
C ASP A 94 16.29 7.43 -6.88
N ALA A 95 15.85 8.58 -7.36
CA ALA A 95 16.02 8.95 -8.75
C ALA A 95 17.03 10.07 -8.82
N GLU A 96 18.09 9.87 -9.59
CA GLU A 96 18.86 11.00 -10.10
C GLU A 96 17.98 11.68 -11.15
N VAL A 97 17.70 12.97 -10.95
CA VAL A 97 16.78 13.74 -11.79
C VAL A 97 17.48 14.92 -12.42
N ASN A 98 17.14 15.19 -13.66
CA ASN A 98 17.54 16.39 -14.38
C ASN A 98 16.32 16.96 -15.11
N VAL A 99 16.06 18.25 -14.90
CA VAL A 99 15.02 18.98 -15.64
C VAL A 99 15.68 19.94 -16.60
N THR A 100 15.60 19.63 -17.88
CA THR A 100 16.19 20.44 -18.94
C THR A 100 15.09 21.26 -19.61
N CYS A 101 15.17 22.58 -19.51
CA CYS A 101 14.25 23.49 -20.20
C CYS A 101 14.96 24.17 -21.37
N VAL A 102 14.31 24.19 -22.53
CA VAL A 102 14.82 24.79 -23.77
C VAL A 102 13.66 25.46 -24.53
N PRO A 103 13.94 26.38 -25.47
CA PRO A 103 12.92 26.79 -26.45
C PRO A 103 12.36 25.57 -27.18
N LYS A 104 11.08 25.61 -27.55
CA LYS A 104 10.41 24.52 -28.29
C LYS A 104 11.23 24.11 -29.51
N GLU A 105 11.24 22.81 -29.82
CA GLU A 105 11.94 22.28 -30.98
C GLU A 105 11.59 23.04 -32.27
N GLY A 106 12.63 23.46 -33.00
CA GLY A 106 12.49 24.29 -34.20
C GLY A 106 12.38 25.80 -33.95
N THR A 107 12.44 26.26 -32.69
CA THR A 107 12.44 27.69 -32.34
C THR A 107 13.79 28.12 -31.76
N THR A 108 14.06 29.43 -31.79
CA THR A 108 15.23 30.03 -31.12
C THR A 108 14.75 31.19 -30.25
N SER A 109 15.22 31.24 -29.01
CA SER A 109 14.92 32.33 -28.10
C SER A 109 15.77 33.54 -28.47
N LYS A 110 15.14 34.60 -29.00
CA LYS A 110 15.82 35.82 -29.46
C LYS A 110 15.75 36.93 -28.41
N TYR A 111 14.66 36.96 -27.64
CA TYR A 111 14.34 38.07 -26.75
C TYR A 111 14.55 37.74 -25.28
N THR A 112 14.50 36.47 -24.92
CA THR A 112 14.51 36.00 -23.53
C THR A 112 15.74 35.17 -23.19
N SER A 113 15.94 34.90 -21.90
CA SER A 113 16.85 33.87 -21.40
C SER A 113 16.19 33.09 -20.29
N ILE A 114 16.62 31.86 -20.09
CA ILE A 114 16.08 30.98 -19.07
C ILE A 114 17.11 30.55 -18.05
N LYS A 115 16.66 30.38 -16.80
CA LYS A 115 17.43 29.77 -15.72
C LYS A 115 16.54 28.80 -14.97
N ASN A 116 16.88 27.51 -15.01
CA ASN A 116 16.18 26.46 -14.29
C ASN A 116 16.99 25.99 -13.07
N LYS A 117 16.32 25.68 -11.97
CA LYS A 117 16.95 25.10 -10.77
C LYS A 117 15.95 24.32 -9.93
N LEU A 118 16.36 23.14 -9.46
CA LEU A 118 15.66 22.40 -8.41
C LEU A 118 15.98 22.97 -7.03
N GLU A 119 15.05 22.84 -6.10
CA GLU A 119 15.20 23.29 -4.72
C GLU A 119 16.51 22.74 -4.12
N ASN A 120 17.26 23.60 -3.43
CA ASN A 120 18.56 23.27 -2.83
C ASN A 120 19.63 22.70 -3.80
N ASP A 121 19.54 22.96 -5.11
CA ASP A 121 20.42 22.37 -6.12
C ASP A 121 20.41 20.83 -6.10
N ALA A 122 19.29 20.23 -5.69
CA ALA A 122 19.17 18.79 -5.61
C ALA A 122 19.32 18.14 -6.99
N THR A 123 20.05 17.03 -7.01
CA THR A 123 20.18 16.13 -8.18
C THR A 123 19.50 14.79 -7.95
N VAL A 124 19.07 14.51 -6.71
CA VAL A 124 18.45 13.24 -6.31
C VAL A 124 17.12 13.49 -5.60
N VAL A 125 16.09 12.77 -6.02
CA VAL A 125 14.77 12.72 -5.36
C VAL A 125 14.61 11.34 -4.74
N LYS A 126 14.44 11.28 -3.42
CA LYS A 126 14.31 10.01 -2.71
C LYS A 126 13.01 9.28 -3.09
N ALA A 127 13.01 7.97 -2.97
CA ALA A 127 11.79 7.16 -3.09
C ALA A 127 10.64 7.74 -2.24
N LYS A 128 9.41 7.73 -2.77
CA LYS A 128 8.18 8.27 -2.16
C LYS A 128 8.29 9.74 -1.68
N SER A 129 9.12 10.54 -2.33
CA SER A 129 9.30 11.95 -2.01
C SER A 129 9.17 12.85 -3.23
N SER A 130 9.00 14.14 -2.97
CA SER A 130 8.81 15.18 -3.98
C SER A 130 9.74 16.35 -3.72
N ILE A 131 10.10 17.06 -4.79
CA ILE A 131 10.91 18.28 -4.71
C ILE A 131 10.38 19.34 -5.67
N ASN A 132 10.48 20.60 -5.28
CA ASN A 132 10.10 21.71 -6.13
C ASN A 132 11.23 22.15 -7.06
N GLY A 133 10.86 22.72 -8.19
CA GLY A 133 11.76 23.38 -9.13
C GLY A 133 11.21 24.72 -9.58
N THR A 134 12.12 25.58 -10.03
CA THR A 134 11.80 26.93 -10.49
C THR A 134 12.57 27.25 -11.76
N LEU A 135 11.83 27.57 -12.81
CA LEU A 135 12.32 28.12 -14.06
C LEU A 135 11.98 29.61 -14.10
N THR A 136 12.99 30.44 -14.28
CA THR A 136 12.84 31.89 -14.51
C THR A 136 13.12 32.20 -15.97
N VAL A 137 12.15 32.80 -16.66
CA VAL A 137 12.29 33.36 -18.01
C VAL A 137 12.43 34.87 -17.87
N THR A 138 13.50 35.47 -18.41
CA THR A 138 13.78 36.90 -18.32
C THR A 138 13.81 37.55 -19.69
N LEU A 139 13.09 38.66 -19.88
CA LEU A 139 13.16 39.47 -21.10
C LEU A 139 14.45 40.30 -21.12
N ASN A 140 15.34 39.99 -22.06
CA ASN A 140 16.62 40.69 -22.22
C ASN A 140 16.60 41.73 -23.35
N LYS A 141 15.67 41.59 -24.30
CA LYS A 141 15.57 42.45 -25.47
C LYS A 141 14.11 42.67 -25.85
N THR A 142 13.74 43.91 -26.13
CA THR A 142 12.38 44.25 -26.58
C THR A 142 12.15 43.83 -28.04
N ALA A 143 10.96 43.32 -28.33
CA ALA A 143 10.51 43.08 -29.71
C ALA A 143 9.86 44.34 -30.31
N THR A 144 9.92 44.49 -31.63
CA THR A 144 9.25 45.57 -32.38
C THR A 144 7.85 45.19 -32.85
N GLU A 145 7.50 43.92 -32.73
CA GLU A 145 6.21 43.31 -33.05
C GLU A 145 5.92 42.23 -32.00
N GLU A 146 4.66 41.80 -31.88
CA GLU A 146 4.27 40.72 -30.97
C GLU A 146 4.89 39.39 -31.43
N VAL A 147 5.63 38.74 -30.52
CA VAL A 147 6.30 37.46 -30.77
C VAL A 147 6.01 36.56 -29.58
N SER A 148 5.52 35.34 -29.84
CA SER A 148 5.43 34.29 -28.83
C SER A 148 6.69 33.43 -28.86
N GLU A 149 7.33 33.25 -27.70
CA GLU A 149 8.40 32.27 -27.50
C GLU A 149 7.88 31.17 -26.57
N GLU A 150 7.80 29.95 -27.09
CA GLU A 150 7.31 28.77 -26.37
C GLU A 150 8.48 27.95 -25.81
N TYR A 151 8.32 27.40 -24.62
CA TYR A 151 9.34 26.64 -23.92
C TYR A 151 8.88 25.23 -23.63
N THR A 152 9.85 24.31 -23.63
CA THR A 152 9.64 22.90 -23.27
C THR A 152 10.63 22.51 -22.18
N CYS A 153 10.12 21.97 -21.07
CA CYS A 153 10.92 21.34 -20.02
C CYS A 153 10.74 19.82 -20.08
N LYS A 154 11.85 19.09 -20.14
CA LYS A 154 11.89 17.62 -20.15
C LYS A 154 12.48 17.10 -18.85
N LEU A 155 11.82 16.12 -18.25
CA LEU A 155 12.28 15.38 -17.08
C LEU A 155 13.03 14.13 -17.52
N GLU A 156 14.33 14.10 -17.22
CA GLU A 156 15.21 12.95 -17.40
C GLU A 156 15.57 12.39 -16.03
N PHE A 157 15.57 11.06 -15.90
CA PHE A 157 15.84 10.43 -14.62
C PHE A 157 16.39 9.02 -14.77
N ASN A 158 17.27 8.65 -13.85
CA ASN A 158 17.84 7.31 -13.75
C ASN A 158 17.74 6.83 -12.30
N ALA A 159 17.57 5.53 -12.11
CA ALA A 159 17.62 4.95 -10.78
C ALA A 159 19.06 5.05 -10.24
N VAL A 160 19.22 5.49 -9.00
CA VAL A 160 20.54 5.51 -8.35
C VAL A 160 20.97 4.07 -8.06
N GLU A 161 22.16 3.68 -8.51
CA GLU A 161 22.73 2.36 -8.21
C GLU A 161 22.83 2.13 -6.70
N ARG A 162 22.40 0.95 -6.24
CA ARG A 162 22.52 0.54 -4.84
C ARG A 162 23.03 -0.89 -4.73
N ASN A 163 23.79 -1.14 -3.68
CA ASN A 163 24.22 -2.50 -3.29
C ASN A 163 23.14 -3.25 -2.50
N GLU A 164 22.05 -2.57 -2.13
CA GLU A 164 20.89 -3.10 -1.43
C GLU A 164 19.62 -2.51 -2.06
N LEU A 165 18.58 -3.33 -2.29
CA LEU A 165 17.26 -2.80 -2.65
C LEU A 165 16.81 -1.84 -1.55
N GLY A 166 16.35 -0.63 -1.92
CA GLY A 166 15.89 0.35 -0.94
C GLY A 166 14.82 -0.29 -0.07
N LYS A 167 15.11 -0.42 1.25
CA LYS A 167 14.07 -0.82 2.20
C LYS A 167 13.02 0.28 2.20
N ARG A 168 11.89 0.00 1.58
CA ARG A 168 10.69 0.81 1.69
C ARG A 168 10.43 1.06 3.18
N GLU A 169 10.46 2.33 3.57
CA GLU A 169 10.19 2.71 4.95
C GLU A 169 8.68 2.58 5.18
N ASN A 170 8.28 1.75 6.15
CA ASN A 170 6.89 1.67 6.59
C ASN A 170 6.56 2.94 7.39
N VAL A 171 6.23 4.01 6.67
CA VAL A 171 5.90 5.32 7.26
C VAL A 171 4.58 5.28 8.05
N PHE A 172 3.69 4.32 7.78
CA PHE A 172 2.50 4.10 8.61
C PHE A 172 2.87 3.72 10.05
N ALA A 173 3.94 2.95 10.25
CA ALA A 173 4.42 2.60 11.58
C ALA A 173 4.91 3.82 12.38
N SER A 174 5.54 4.80 11.73
CA SER A 174 6.14 5.99 12.37
C SER A 174 5.19 7.19 12.47
N ASP A 175 4.32 7.40 11.49
CA ASP A 175 3.37 8.53 11.50
C ASP A 175 2.41 8.45 12.69
N SER A 176 2.12 9.61 13.29
CA SER A 176 1.09 9.71 14.34
C SER A 176 -0.30 9.43 13.77
N TRP A 177 -1.26 9.02 14.61
CA TRP A 177 -2.64 8.81 14.15
C TRP A 177 -3.27 10.10 13.58
N SER A 178 -2.94 11.26 14.16
CA SER A 178 -3.34 12.56 13.61
C SER A 178 -2.73 12.85 12.24
N THR A 179 -1.46 12.48 12.02
CA THR A 179 -0.79 12.62 10.73
C THR A 179 -1.45 11.70 9.69
N ILE A 180 -1.76 10.46 10.07
CA ILE A 180 -2.45 9.50 9.20
C ILE A 180 -3.82 10.04 8.81
N ALA A 181 -4.64 10.48 9.76
CA ALA A 181 -5.95 11.06 9.50
C ALA A 181 -5.88 12.28 8.57
N ALA A 182 -4.93 13.20 8.81
CA ALA A 182 -4.75 14.37 7.96
C ALA A 182 -4.35 13.99 6.52
N ASN A 183 -3.47 12.99 6.37
CA ASN A 183 -3.06 12.50 5.06
C ASN A 183 -4.22 11.84 4.31
N VAL A 184 -5.03 11.03 4.99
CA VAL A 184 -6.24 10.41 4.42
C VAL A 184 -7.23 11.48 3.97
N LYS A 185 -7.54 12.44 4.84
CA LYS A 185 -8.48 13.55 4.54
C LYS A 185 -8.04 14.40 3.35
N ASN A 186 -6.73 14.59 3.18
CA ASN A 186 -6.17 15.37 2.08
C ASN A 186 -5.93 14.54 0.79
N GLY A 187 -6.26 13.24 0.79
CA GLY A 187 -5.99 12.35 -0.36
C GLY A 187 -4.51 12.01 -0.55
N ASN A 188 -3.65 12.33 0.40
CA ASN A 188 -2.20 12.10 0.36
C ASN A 188 -1.84 10.70 0.86
N THR A 189 -2.56 9.68 0.40
CA THR A 189 -2.41 8.29 0.87
C THR A 189 -1.34 7.51 0.09
N SER A 190 -0.79 8.05 -1.00
CA SER A 190 0.25 7.41 -1.83
C SER A 190 1.56 7.07 -1.10
N LYS A 191 1.73 7.58 0.12
CA LYS A 191 2.86 7.28 0.99
C LYS A 191 2.71 5.95 1.75
N TYR A 192 1.48 5.45 1.88
CA TYR A 192 1.19 4.19 2.56
C TYR A 192 0.84 3.13 1.52
N ASP A 193 1.11 1.86 1.84
CA ASP A 193 0.65 0.75 1.01
C ASP A 193 -0.18 -0.24 1.83
N VAL A 194 -1.07 -0.92 1.13
CA VAL A 194 -1.85 -2.03 1.67
C VAL A 194 -0.92 -3.08 2.27
N GLY A 195 -1.21 -3.47 3.52
CA GLY A 195 -0.39 -4.40 4.30
C GLY A 195 0.64 -3.75 5.22
N ASP A 196 0.86 -2.43 5.14
CA ASP A 196 1.67 -1.73 6.15
C ASP A 196 1.12 -1.94 7.55
N THR A 197 2.01 -2.17 8.51
CA THR A 197 1.67 -2.53 9.88
C THR A 197 2.04 -1.44 10.87
N LYS A 198 1.28 -1.35 11.97
CA LYS A 198 1.55 -0.47 13.11
C LYS A 198 1.15 -1.16 14.40
N ALA A 199 1.92 -0.96 15.47
CA ALA A 199 1.56 -1.44 16.79
C ALA A 199 0.59 -0.48 17.49
N VAL A 200 -0.38 -1.02 18.22
CA VAL A 200 -1.36 -0.27 19.02
C VAL A 200 -1.42 -0.87 20.41
N ASP A 201 -1.21 -0.05 21.43
CA ASP A 201 -1.34 -0.44 22.82
C ASP A 201 -2.78 -0.22 23.30
N LEU A 202 -3.48 -1.29 23.67
CA LEU A 202 -4.83 -1.28 24.20
C LEU A 202 -4.83 -1.40 25.74
N GLY A 203 -3.74 -1.01 26.39
CA GLY A 203 -3.58 -1.02 27.83
C GLY A 203 -3.68 -2.44 28.40
N SER A 204 -4.72 -2.71 29.18
CA SER A 204 -4.91 -4.03 29.80
C SER A 204 -5.18 -5.16 28.80
N LEU A 205 -5.61 -4.83 27.58
CA LEU A 205 -5.80 -5.82 26.51
C LEU A 205 -4.49 -6.15 25.79
N GLY A 206 -3.42 -5.39 26.04
CA GLY A 206 -2.08 -5.62 25.48
C GLY A 206 -1.80 -4.86 24.19
N VAL A 207 -0.63 -5.14 23.62
CA VAL A 207 -0.17 -4.51 22.38
C VAL A 207 -0.52 -5.41 21.20
N HIS A 208 -1.23 -4.85 20.24
CA HIS A 208 -1.71 -5.53 19.05
C HIS A 208 -1.13 -4.92 17.78
N THR A 209 -1.17 -5.70 16.69
CA THR A 209 -0.76 -5.21 15.37
C THR A 209 -1.98 -4.90 14.53
N VAL A 210 -2.03 -3.69 13.98
CA VAL A 210 -3.00 -3.33 12.94
C VAL A 210 -2.30 -3.20 11.59
N ARG A 211 -3.06 -3.37 10.51
CA ARG A 211 -2.57 -3.21 9.14
C ARG A 211 -3.55 -2.46 8.25
N ILE A 212 -3.03 -1.78 7.24
CA ILE A 212 -3.87 -1.19 6.18
C ILE A 212 -4.47 -2.33 5.36
N ALA A 213 -5.79 -2.52 5.46
CA ALA A 213 -6.50 -3.58 4.80
C ALA A 213 -7.05 -3.15 3.43
N ASN A 214 -7.39 -1.88 3.28
CA ASN A 214 -7.96 -1.33 2.04
C ASN A 214 -7.58 0.14 1.89
N MET A 215 -7.40 0.57 0.64
CA MET A 215 -7.21 1.95 0.25
C MET A 215 -8.12 2.36 -0.91
N SER A 216 -8.64 1.38 -1.67
CA SER A 216 -9.55 1.61 -2.79
C SER A 216 -10.88 2.21 -2.33
N THR A 217 -11.36 3.22 -3.07
CA THR A 217 -12.71 3.78 -2.88
C THR A 217 -13.78 2.78 -3.31
N CYS A 218 -15.00 2.99 -2.83
CA CYS A 218 -16.17 2.29 -3.34
C CYS A 218 -16.68 3.00 -4.60
N THR A 219 -16.85 2.26 -5.68
CA THR A 219 -17.15 2.79 -7.02
C THR A 219 -18.30 2.08 -7.71
N ASN A 220 -18.78 0.95 -7.16
CA ASN A 220 -19.72 0.04 -7.82
C ASN A 220 -21.03 -0.15 -7.05
N GLY A 221 -21.43 0.84 -6.25
CA GLY A 221 -22.70 0.81 -5.52
C GLY A 221 -22.65 -0.03 -4.24
N GLU A 222 -21.46 -0.24 -3.68
CA GLU A 222 -21.28 -0.80 -2.35
C GLU A 222 -22.11 0.02 -1.35
N LYS A 223 -22.94 -0.67 -0.56
CA LYS A 223 -23.86 -0.06 0.40
C LYS A 223 -23.26 -0.01 1.80
N SER A 224 -22.40 -0.99 2.12
CA SER A 224 -21.58 -1.01 3.32
C SER A 224 -20.31 -0.20 3.06
N GLU A 225 -19.98 0.71 3.97
CA GLU A 225 -18.77 1.55 3.85
C GLU A 225 -17.51 0.87 4.38
N THR A 226 -17.64 -0.35 4.90
CA THR A 226 -16.60 -1.12 5.61
C THR A 226 -15.37 -1.49 4.77
N ALA A 227 -15.48 -1.40 3.44
CA ALA A 227 -14.40 -1.63 2.49
C ALA A 227 -14.12 -0.40 1.58
N CYS A 228 -14.49 0.81 2.03
CA CYS A 228 -14.37 2.04 1.25
C CYS A 228 -13.25 2.95 1.78
N GLY A 229 -12.31 3.31 0.90
CA GLY A 229 -11.22 4.23 1.24
C GLY A 229 -10.22 3.60 2.20
N PHE A 230 -9.76 4.35 3.19
CA PHE A 230 -8.68 3.93 4.09
C PHE A 230 -9.20 3.09 5.27
N VAL A 231 -9.10 1.77 5.15
CA VAL A 231 -9.52 0.80 6.18
C VAL A 231 -8.30 0.17 6.83
N VAL A 232 -8.32 0.13 8.16
CA VAL A 232 -7.32 -0.52 8.98
C VAL A 232 -8.00 -1.67 9.73
N GLU A 233 -7.36 -2.84 9.74
CA GLU A 233 -7.84 -3.99 10.51
C GLU A 233 -6.82 -4.42 11.55
N PHE A 234 -7.29 -5.05 12.62
CA PHE A 234 -6.43 -5.81 13.51
C PHE A 234 -5.92 -7.07 12.77
N ALA A 235 -4.60 -7.25 12.74
CA ALA A 235 -3.94 -8.37 12.08
C ALA A 235 -3.97 -9.64 12.96
N ASP A 236 -4.32 -9.50 14.23
CA ASP A 236 -4.42 -10.55 15.24
C ASP A 236 -5.81 -10.55 15.92
N VAL A 237 -5.98 -11.46 16.89
CA VAL A 237 -7.17 -11.55 17.74
C VAL A 237 -6.86 -10.84 19.06
N ILE A 238 -7.69 -9.85 19.41
CA ILE A 238 -7.51 -9.05 20.64
C ILE A 238 -7.82 -9.89 21.88
N THR A 239 -8.96 -10.55 21.85
CA THR A 239 -9.49 -11.37 22.94
C THR A 239 -10.49 -12.36 22.40
N LYS A 240 -10.92 -13.29 23.24
CA LYS A 240 -12.10 -14.12 22.96
C LYS A 240 -13.35 -13.52 23.58
N HIS A 241 -14.46 -13.65 22.88
CA HIS A 241 -15.78 -13.23 23.33
C HIS A 241 -16.83 -14.07 22.59
N ASN A 242 -17.96 -14.32 23.22
CA ASN A 242 -19.13 -14.85 22.53
C ASN A 242 -19.75 -13.77 21.61
N MET A 243 -20.49 -14.15 20.58
CA MET A 243 -21.26 -13.15 19.83
C MET A 243 -22.42 -12.64 20.71
N ASN A 244 -23.10 -13.56 21.40
CA ASN A 244 -24.20 -13.33 22.34
C ASN A 244 -24.10 -14.29 23.54
N SER A 245 -24.69 -13.93 24.69
CA SER A 245 -24.78 -14.83 25.86
C SER A 245 -25.66 -16.06 25.65
N THR A 246 -26.45 -16.09 24.58
CA THR A 246 -27.31 -17.22 24.20
C THR A 246 -27.15 -17.54 22.72
N ALA A 247 -27.47 -18.77 22.33
CA ALA A 247 -27.44 -19.26 20.96
C ALA A 247 -28.56 -18.62 20.10
N THR A 248 -28.43 -17.32 19.80
CA THR A 248 -29.36 -16.56 18.96
C THR A 248 -28.62 -15.61 18.04
N ASN A 249 -29.13 -15.42 16.82
CA ASN A 249 -28.71 -14.37 15.91
C ASN A 249 -29.82 -13.37 15.57
N VAL A 250 -30.92 -13.40 16.32
CA VAL A 250 -32.04 -12.46 16.15
C VAL A 250 -31.53 -11.03 16.35
N GLY A 251 -31.86 -10.15 15.40
CA GLY A 251 -31.39 -8.76 15.38
C GLY A 251 -29.95 -8.57 14.88
N GLY A 252 -29.26 -9.65 14.51
CA GLY A 252 -27.95 -9.64 13.84
C GLY A 252 -26.86 -8.88 14.60
N TRP A 253 -25.89 -8.34 13.84
CA TRP A 253 -24.79 -7.55 14.39
C TRP A 253 -25.26 -6.37 15.26
N PRO A 254 -26.27 -5.56 14.87
CA PRO A 254 -26.68 -4.41 15.67
C PRO A 254 -27.15 -4.76 17.09
N ALA A 255 -27.79 -5.91 17.26
CA ALA A 255 -28.29 -6.40 18.55
C ALA A 255 -27.26 -7.22 19.34
N SER A 256 -26.10 -7.52 18.75
CA SER A 256 -25.12 -8.42 19.36
C SER A 256 -24.40 -7.82 20.57
N GLU A 257 -24.10 -8.68 21.54
CA GLU A 257 -23.25 -8.31 22.69
C GLU A 257 -21.81 -8.02 22.24
N ALA A 258 -21.29 -8.76 21.26
CA ALA A 258 -19.96 -8.50 20.70
C ALA A 258 -19.84 -7.11 20.06
N ARG A 259 -20.86 -6.60 19.35
CA ARG A 259 -20.85 -5.23 18.84
C ARG A 259 -20.73 -4.21 19.96
N THR A 260 -21.48 -4.43 21.05
CA THR A 260 -21.42 -3.58 22.24
C THR A 260 -20.03 -3.64 22.87
N TYR A 261 -19.46 -4.83 23.04
CA TYR A 261 -18.11 -5.03 23.57
C TYR A 261 -17.04 -4.31 22.72
N VAL A 262 -17.10 -4.48 21.40
CA VAL A 262 -16.18 -3.85 20.44
C VAL A 262 -16.28 -2.32 20.49
N ASN A 263 -17.48 -1.74 20.44
CA ASN A 263 -17.67 -0.28 20.41
C ASN A 263 -17.68 0.40 21.78
N SER A 264 -17.51 -0.35 22.88
CA SER A 264 -17.39 0.22 24.23
C SER A 264 -16.07 -0.14 24.92
N ILE A 265 -15.73 -1.42 25.03
CA ILE A 265 -14.53 -1.83 25.75
C ILE A 265 -13.30 -1.66 24.87
N ILE A 266 -13.33 -2.21 23.64
CA ILE A 266 -12.17 -2.15 22.74
C ILE A 266 -11.94 -0.71 22.25
N LEU A 267 -13.00 -0.02 21.79
CA LEU A 267 -12.88 1.37 21.34
C LEU A 267 -12.28 2.30 22.41
N ASN A 268 -12.75 2.20 23.66
CA ASN A 268 -12.24 3.04 24.76
C ASN A 268 -10.83 2.64 25.22
N ALA A 269 -10.37 1.43 24.89
CA ALA A 269 -9.00 0.99 25.17
C ALA A 269 -7.98 1.51 24.15
N LEU A 270 -8.42 1.98 22.98
CA LEU A 270 -7.52 2.55 21.97
C LEU A 270 -6.86 3.85 22.46
N PRO A 271 -5.68 4.22 21.95
CA PRO A 271 -5.10 5.55 22.16
C PRO A 271 -6.07 6.66 21.76
N SER A 272 -6.13 7.75 22.52
CA SER A 272 -7.12 8.82 22.30
C SER A 272 -6.97 9.53 20.95
N ASP A 273 -5.75 9.64 20.44
CA ASP A 273 -5.47 10.18 19.11
C ASP A 273 -6.00 9.27 17.99
N LEU A 274 -5.92 7.94 18.16
CA LEU A 274 -6.56 6.98 17.27
C LEU A 274 -8.09 7.05 17.36
N GLN A 275 -8.67 7.09 18.56
CA GLN A 275 -10.14 7.18 18.74
C GLN A 275 -10.75 8.36 17.96
N ASN A 276 -10.03 9.49 17.95
CA ASN A 276 -10.43 10.71 17.25
C ASN A 276 -10.24 10.63 15.72
N ALA A 277 -9.33 9.78 15.24
CA ALA A 277 -9.08 9.54 13.82
C ALA A 277 -10.09 8.57 13.19
N ILE A 278 -10.77 7.75 14.01
CA ILE A 278 -11.72 6.74 13.51
C ILE A 278 -13.04 7.40 13.10
N ALA A 279 -13.43 7.16 11.86
CA ALA A 279 -14.67 7.63 11.27
C ALA A 279 -15.87 6.75 11.66
N ASP A 280 -17.04 7.37 11.76
CA ASP A 280 -18.31 6.65 11.78
C ASP A 280 -18.50 5.96 10.42
N THR A 281 -18.83 4.68 10.45
CA THR A 281 -18.93 3.83 9.25
C THR A 281 -20.33 3.24 9.15
N ASN A 282 -20.99 3.39 8.00
CA ASN A 282 -22.21 2.65 7.72
C ASN A 282 -21.89 1.17 7.46
N VAL A 283 -22.39 0.28 8.32
CA VAL A 283 -22.11 -1.15 8.28
C VAL A 283 -23.38 -1.91 7.90
N ILE A 284 -23.26 -2.86 6.98
CA ILE A 284 -24.36 -3.79 6.63
C ILE A 284 -23.99 -5.21 7.01
N SER A 285 -24.91 -5.91 7.66
CA SER A 285 -24.77 -7.31 8.08
C SER A 285 -25.96 -8.16 7.65
N GLY A 286 -25.73 -9.45 7.39
CA GLY A 286 -26.79 -10.40 7.07
C GLY A 286 -27.83 -10.50 8.18
N HIS A 287 -29.08 -10.78 7.78
CA HIS A 287 -30.24 -10.87 8.68
C HIS A 287 -30.51 -12.29 9.21
N GLY A 288 -29.70 -13.29 8.83
CA GLY A 288 -29.91 -14.67 9.25
C GLY A 288 -31.07 -15.36 8.54
N SER A 289 -31.66 -16.38 9.17
CA SER A 289 -32.61 -17.31 8.53
C SER A 289 -34.07 -16.85 8.50
N THR A 290 -34.40 -15.68 9.05
CA THR A 290 -35.79 -15.20 9.09
C THR A 290 -36.24 -14.73 7.71
N ALA A 291 -37.26 -15.37 7.16
CA ALA A 291 -37.77 -15.05 5.83
C ALA A 291 -38.45 -13.66 5.80
N GLY A 292 -38.17 -12.87 4.76
CA GLY A 292 -38.77 -11.56 4.55
C GLY A 292 -38.11 -10.41 5.32
N GLU A 293 -37.08 -10.69 6.12
CA GLU A 293 -36.24 -9.65 6.72
C GLU A 293 -35.29 -9.03 5.68
N THR A 294 -34.96 -7.76 5.87
CA THR A 294 -33.92 -7.07 5.13
C THR A 294 -32.62 -7.08 5.92
N ASN A 295 -31.48 -6.98 5.23
CA ASN A 295 -30.18 -6.82 5.89
C ASN A 295 -30.18 -5.68 6.90
N PHE A 296 -29.50 -5.91 8.03
CA PHE A 296 -29.43 -4.93 9.09
C PHE A 296 -28.35 -3.88 8.81
N THR A 297 -28.59 -2.66 9.28
CA THR A 297 -27.64 -1.56 9.19
C THR A 297 -27.29 -1.02 10.58
N SER A 298 -26.05 -0.58 10.73
CA SER A 298 -25.56 0.15 11.92
C SER A 298 -24.58 1.23 11.52
N ILE A 299 -24.37 2.19 12.41
CA ILE A 299 -23.26 3.14 12.34
C ILE A 299 -22.30 2.75 13.45
N ASP A 300 -21.08 2.36 13.08
CA ASP A 300 -20.07 1.84 14.00
C ASP A 300 -18.73 2.54 13.77
N LYS A 301 -17.96 2.73 14.85
CA LYS A 301 -16.55 3.12 14.76
C LYS A 301 -15.66 1.90 14.55
N LEU A 302 -15.93 0.83 15.28
CA LEU A 302 -15.27 -0.47 15.12
C LEU A 302 -16.29 -1.52 14.65
N TYR A 303 -15.94 -2.31 13.65
CA TYR A 303 -16.81 -3.35 13.09
C TYR A 303 -16.04 -4.65 12.83
N LEU A 304 -16.75 -5.78 12.80
CA LEU A 304 -16.15 -7.04 12.32
C LEU A 304 -16.34 -7.15 10.80
N LEU A 305 -15.43 -7.84 10.13
CA LEU A 305 -15.50 -8.05 8.70
C LEU A 305 -16.67 -8.98 8.31
N SER A 306 -17.06 -8.96 7.02
CA SER A 306 -17.96 -9.93 6.41
C SER A 306 -17.16 -10.95 5.59
N SER A 307 -17.82 -12.02 5.14
CA SER A 307 -17.16 -13.02 4.30
C SER A 307 -16.71 -12.43 2.96
N GLU A 308 -17.52 -11.57 2.34
CA GLU A 308 -17.20 -10.91 1.06
C GLU A 308 -15.96 -10.01 1.15
N GLU A 309 -15.70 -9.43 2.31
CA GLU A 309 -14.52 -8.58 2.54
C GLU A 309 -13.21 -9.37 2.58
N ILE A 310 -13.30 -10.68 2.79
CA ILE A 310 -12.17 -11.59 2.94
C ILE A 310 -12.01 -12.45 1.69
N TYR A 311 -13.07 -13.08 1.20
CA TYR A 311 -13.02 -14.05 0.10
C TYR A 311 -13.59 -13.43 -1.18
N GLY A 312 -12.74 -13.23 -2.19
CA GLY A 312 -13.09 -12.47 -3.40
C GLY A 312 -14.13 -13.12 -4.31
N ASP A 313 -14.38 -14.41 -4.14
CA ASP A 313 -15.37 -15.21 -4.86
C ASP A 313 -16.64 -15.46 -4.06
N PHE A 314 -16.75 -15.00 -2.80
CA PHE A 314 -17.87 -15.37 -1.90
C PHE A 314 -19.23 -15.08 -2.54
N ASN A 315 -19.44 -13.85 -3.00
CA ASN A 315 -20.70 -13.39 -3.61
C ASN A 315 -21.02 -14.09 -4.95
N ASN A 316 -20.00 -14.60 -5.64
CA ASN A 316 -20.15 -15.30 -6.92
C ASN A 316 -20.11 -16.84 -6.78
N SER A 317 -20.05 -17.35 -5.55
CA SER A 317 -19.99 -18.78 -5.25
C SER A 317 -21.35 -19.31 -4.81
N SER A 318 -21.47 -20.63 -4.68
CA SER A 318 -22.63 -21.24 -4.02
C SER A 318 -22.78 -20.80 -2.56
N TYR A 319 -21.74 -20.21 -1.95
CA TYR A 319 -21.74 -19.83 -0.56
C TYR A 319 -22.44 -18.49 -0.27
N VAL A 320 -22.86 -17.77 -1.32
CA VAL A 320 -23.67 -16.54 -1.18
C VAL A 320 -24.95 -16.78 -0.38
N GLU A 321 -25.51 -17.99 -0.41
CA GLU A 321 -26.73 -18.33 0.33
C GLU A 321 -26.57 -18.27 1.86
N PHE A 322 -25.34 -18.31 2.37
CA PHE A 322 -25.05 -18.35 3.81
C PHE A 322 -24.85 -16.96 4.45
N ASP A 323 -24.73 -15.91 3.63
CA ASP A 323 -24.67 -14.51 4.07
C ASP A 323 -25.58 -13.64 3.19
N THR A 324 -26.73 -13.24 3.72
CA THR A 324 -27.68 -12.40 3.00
C THR A 324 -27.15 -11.00 2.68
N ALA A 325 -26.03 -10.58 3.30
CA ALA A 325 -25.35 -9.32 3.01
C ALA A 325 -24.24 -9.42 1.96
N ALA A 326 -24.00 -10.58 1.35
CA ALA A 326 -23.12 -10.67 0.20
C ALA A 326 -23.62 -9.76 -0.95
N GLY A 327 -22.68 -9.09 -1.64
CA GLY A 327 -22.96 -8.09 -2.67
C GLY A 327 -23.25 -6.69 -2.11
N THR A 328 -23.11 -6.48 -0.80
CA THR A 328 -23.27 -5.14 -0.19
C THR A 328 -21.94 -4.44 0.07
N SER A 329 -20.82 -5.17 -0.01
CA SER A 329 -19.45 -4.69 0.20
C SER A 329 -18.55 -5.17 -0.95
N LYS A 330 -17.24 -5.16 -0.74
CA LYS A 330 -16.25 -5.74 -1.66
C LYS A 330 -15.08 -6.35 -0.89
N GLN A 331 -14.33 -7.23 -1.54
CA GLN A 331 -13.08 -7.75 -0.97
C GLN A 331 -12.10 -6.60 -0.68
N LEU A 332 -11.50 -6.64 0.51
CA LEU A 332 -10.47 -5.68 0.91
C LEU A 332 -9.19 -5.92 0.08
N ASP A 333 -8.50 -4.83 -0.27
CA ASP A 333 -7.30 -4.89 -1.13
C ASP A 333 -6.22 -5.85 -0.58
N TYR A 334 -6.08 -5.95 0.75
CA TYR A 334 -5.11 -6.84 1.38
C TYR A 334 -5.37 -8.31 1.03
N TYR A 335 -6.60 -8.78 1.23
CA TYR A 335 -6.97 -10.16 0.94
C TYR A 335 -6.98 -10.44 -0.57
N LYS A 336 -7.34 -9.44 -1.38
CA LYS A 336 -7.25 -9.50 -2.84
C LYS A 336 -5.80 -9.68 -3.31
N ASN A 337 -4.85 -8.91 -2.77
CA ASN A 337 -3.42 -9.01 -3.11
C ASN A 337 -2.82 -10.38 -2.74
N LEU A 338 -3.36 -11.01 -1.69
CA LEU A 338 -3.00 -12.36 -1.29
C LEU A 338 -3.71 -13.47 -2.10
N GLY A 339 -4.64 -13.09 -2.99
CA GLY A 339 -5.42 -14.03 -3.79
C GLY A 339 -6.38 -14.89 -2.96
N VAL A 340 -6.91 -14.34 -1.85
CA VAL A 340 -7.78 -15.08 -0.94
C VAL A 340 -9.15 -15.33 -1.58
N THR A 341 -9.55 -16.60 -1.59
CA THR A 341 -10.85 -17.07 -2.10
C THR A 341 -11.40 -18.14 -1.16
N THR A 342 -12.64 -18.57 -1.37
CA THR A 342 -13.29 -19.64 -0.60
C THR A 342 -12.59 -21.00 -0.76
N THR A 343 -11.69 -21.13 -1.74
CA THR A 343 -10.84 -22.32 -1.98
C THR A 343 -9.35 -22.08 -1.71
N ASN A 344 -8.89 -20.82 -1.76
CA ASN A 344 -7.54 -20.40 -1.38
C ASN A 344 -7.61 -19.52 -0.12
N TYR A 345 -7.94 -20.15 1.01
CA TYR A 345 -8.33 -19.43 2.23
C TYR A 345 -7.24 -19.35 3.30
N LEU A 346 -6.12 -20.07 3.16
CA LEU A 346 -5.12 -20.22 4.24
C LEU A 346 -4.62 -18.86 4.77
N LEU A 347 -4.47 -17.89 3.87
CA LEU A 347 -3.97 -16.54 4.19
C LEU A 347 -5.03 -15.63 4.84
N ALA A 348 -6.27 -16.11 5.02
CA ALA A 348 -7.30 -15.41 5.80
C ALA A 348 -7.16 -15.64 7.32
N ALA A 349 -6.40 -16.66 7.74
CA ALA A 349 -6.18 -16.95 9.15
C ALA A 349 -5.36 -15.82 9.83
N LYS A 350 -5.83 -15.35 10.98
CA LYS A 350 -5.15 -14.32 11.79
C LYS A 350 -4.42 -14.88 13.02
N SER A 351 -4.83 -16.04 13.49
CA SER A 351 -4.27 -16.68 14.69
C SER A 351 -4.60 -18.17 14.70
N ASN A 352 -4.15 -18.88 15.74
CA ASN A 352 -4.58 -20.26 16.01
C ASN A 352 -6.04 -20.35 16.52
N PHE A 353 -6.77 -19.23 16.56
CA PHE A 353 -8.18 -19.18 16.96
C PHE A 353 -9.08 -18.84 15.78
N ASN A 354 -10.28 -19.40 15.84
CA ASN A 354 -11.41 -18.91 15.05
C ASN A 354 -11.71 -17.46 15.44
N TRP A 355 -12.18 -16.65 14.50
CA TRP A 355 -12.54 -15.26 14.78
C TRP A 355 -13.82 -14.83 14.06
N TRP A 356 -14.61 -14.02 14.76
CA TRP A 356 -15.97 -13.68 14.38
C TRP A 356 -16.06 -12.75 13.16
N LEU A 357 -17.10 -12.97 12.36
CA LEU A 357 -17.60 -12.04 11.34
C LEU A 357 -18.95 -11.45 11.80
N ARG A 358 -19.31 -10.28 11.26
CA ARG A 358 -20.54 -9.59 11.69
C ARG A 358 -21.84 -10.23 11.17
N SER A 359 -21.78 -11.00 10.09
CA SER A 359 -22.99 -11.50 9.43
C SER A 359 -23.65 -12.65 10.19
N ALA A 360 -24.95 -12.55 10.43
CA ALA A 360 -25.76 -13.65 10.93
C ALA A 360 -25.88 -14.74 9.87
N TYR A 361 -25.74 -16.00 10.28
CA TYR A 361 -25.74 -17.14 9.37
C TYR A 361 -27.15 -17.40 8.82
N SER A 362 -27.29 -17.43 7.49
CA SER A 362 -28.60 -17.45 6.82
C SER A 362 -29.39 -18.75 6.96
N ILE A 363 -28.80 -19.84 7.44
CA ILE A 363 -29.50 -21.14 7.56
C ILE A 363 -30.09 -21.35 8.95
N TYR A 364 -29.44 -20.84 10.00
CA TYR A 364 -29.82 -21.10 11.38
C TYR A 364 -30.02 -19.81 12.15
N ASN A 365 -31.05 -19.75 12.99
CA ASN A 365 -31.38 -18.60 13.83
C ASN A 365 -30.52 -18.46 15.11
N HIS A 366 -29.45 -19.23 15.21
CA HIS A 366 -28.59 -19.28 16.40
C HIS A 366 -27.11 -19.06 16.09
N ALA A 367 -26.74 -18.85 14.83
CA ALA A 367 -25.34 -18.86 14.39
C ALA A 367 -24.91 -17.55 13.72
N PHE A 368 -23.62 -17.24 13.84
CA PHE A 368 -22.94 -16.19 13.09
C PHE A 368 -21.79 -16.77 12.29
N LEU A 369 -21.42 -16.06 11.24
CA LEU A 369 -20.27 -16.40 10.42
C LEU A 369 -18.97 -16.12 11.18
N LEU A 370 -17.96 -16.95 10.93
CA LEU A 370 -16.61 -16.78 11.44
C LEU A 370 -15.59 -17.30 10.41
N VAL A 371 -14.33 -16.95 10.65
CA VAL A 371 -13.18 -17.51 9.95
C VAL A 371 -12.49 -18.49 10.89
N HIS A 372 -12.36 -19.74 10.44
CA HIS A 372 -11.69 -20.80 11.19
C HIS A 372 -10.20 -20.48 11.35
N SER A 373 -9.54 -21.08 12.35
CA SER A 373 -8.10 -20.94 12.60
C SER A 373 -7.18 -21.34 11.42
N VAL A 374 -7.71 -22.01 10.40
CA VAL A 374 -6.97 -22.36 9.18
C VAL A 374 -7.42 -21.55 7.95
N GLY A 375 -8.33 -20.61 8.16
CA GLY A 375 -8.69 -19.56 7.20
C GLY A 375 -10.01 -19.77 6.44
N TYR A 376 -10.62 -20.96 6.42
CA TYR A 376 -11.93 -21.14 5.77
C TYR A 376 -13.06 -20.53 6.60
N TRP A 377 -14.18 -20.18 5.96
CA TRP A 377 -15.34 -19.60 6.63
C TRP A 377 -16.33 -20.68 7.09
N THR A 378 -17.05 -20.44 8.18
CA THR A 378 -18.14 -21.32 8.62
C THR A 378 -19.15 -20.58 9.51
N GLY A 379 -20.29 -21.19 9.79
CA GLY A 379 -21.27 -20.70 10.77
C GLY A 379 -21.14 -21.48 12.07
N ILE A 380 -21.12 -20.78 13.21
CA ILE A 380 -21.12 -21.42 14.54
C ILE A 380 -22.11 -20.73 15.47
N SER A 381 -22.55 -21.45 16.50
CA SER A 381 -23.46 -20.95 17.53
C SER A 381 -22.96 -19.67 18.20
N ALA A 382 -23.84 -18.69 18.35
CA ALA A 382 -23.53 -17.34 18.82
C ALA A 382 -22.99 -17.28 20.25
N ASP A 383 -23.30 -18.28 21.07
CA ASP A 383 -22.80 -18.45 22.45
C ASP A 383 -21.42 -19.10 22.53
N GLY A 384 -20.86 -19.53 21.41
CA GLY A 384 -19.48 -20.04 21.34
C GLY A 384 -18.45 -18.93 21.59
N GLU A 385 -17.38 -19.24 22.31
CA GLU A 385 -16.31 -18.28 22.57
C GLU A 385 -15.27 -18.29 21.42
N ASN A 386 -15.22 -17.23 20.61
CA ASN A 386 -14.28 -17.09 19.49
C ASN A 386 -13.59 -15.71 19.50
N GLY A 387 -12.58 -15.54 18.66
CA GLY A 387 -11.75 -14.34 18.61
C GLY A 387 -12.47 -13.09 18.10
N ILE A 388 -12.15 -11.95 18.71
CA ILE A 388 -12.55 -10.61 18.27
C ILE A 388 -11.37 -9.94 17.56
N SER A 389 -11.57 -9.62 16.27
CA SER A 389 -10.59 -8.95 15.42
C SER A 389 -11.29 -7.90 14.56
N PRO A 390 -11.49 -6.68 15.09
CA PRO A 390 -12.25 -5.64 14.41
C PRO A 390 -11.43 -4.95 13.32
N ALA A 391 -12.11 -4.12 12.54
CA ALA A 391 -11.57 -3.16 11.60
C ALA A 391 -12.25 -1.80 11.81
N PHE A 392 -11.67 -0.76 11.23
CA PHE A 392 -12.15 0.61 11.30
C PHE A 392 -11.72 1.42 10.09
N ARG A 393 -12.47 2.48 9.78
CA ARG A 393 -12.11 3.48 8.78
C ARG A 393 -11.45 4.70 9.42
N ILE A 394 -10.51 5.26 8.68
CA ILE A 394 -10.01 6.62 8.89
C ILE A 394 -10.53 7.44 7.71
N ALA A 395 -11.08 8.64 7.96
CA ALA A 395 -11.64 9.51 6.92
C ALA A 395 -11.45 11.00 7.24
#